data_AF-A0A964VWA8-F1
#
_entry.id   AF-A0A964VWA8-F1
#
_cell.length_a   1.000
_cell.length_b   1.000
_cell.length_c   1.000
_cell.angle_alpha   90.00
_cell.angle_beta   90.00
_cell.angle_gamma   90.00
#
_symmetry.space_group_name_H-M   'P 1'
#
loop_
_entity.id
_entity.type
_entity.pdbx_description
1 polymer ?
#
loop_
_entity_poly.entity_id
_entity_poly.type
_entity_poly.pdbx_seq_one_letter_code
_entity_poly.pdbx_strand_id
1 'polypeptide(L)'
;MKLPSHYFRFSAQTTLRLSRIAIVALWGGYFGKFFLQTDRPGLLVLLRVCLVVGTILSILLFVSAHSFVGSAFDHHIYERELTLRNRAYFKTIQCVIIVLIAHFFGIEIAEHQGISLVPNVYQNFGLCLFFTTLIVPAWYLARWHVANSDA
;
A
#
# COMPACT_ATOMS: atom_id res chain seq x y z
N MET A 1 19.31 -18.60 -5.97
CA MET A 1 17.91 -18.67 -6.44
C MET A 1 17.78 -17.90 -7.75
N LYS A 2 17.55 -18.56 -8.89
CA LYS A 2 17.34 -17.88 -10.18
C LYS A 2 15.83 -17.63 -10.35
N LEU A 3 15.35 -16.48 -9.87
CA LEU A 3 13.98 -16.05 -10.16
C LEU A 3 13.81 -15.86 -11.68
N PRO A 4 12.64 -16.20 -12.24
CA PRO A 4 12.31 -15.98 -13.66
C PRO A 4 12.58 -14.55 -14.11
N SER A 5 13.01 -14.37 -15.36
CA SER A 5 13.48 -13.08 -15.91
C SER A 5 12.43 -11.95 -15.99
N HIS A 6 11.17 -12.25 -15.65
CA HIS A 6 10.03 -11.34 -15.81
C HIS A 6 9.69 -10.52 -14.55
N TYR A 7 10.41 -10.72 -13.43
CA TYR A 7 10.14 -9.98 -12.19
C TYR A 7 11.12 -8.83 -11.97
N PHE A 8 10.59 -7.68 -11.53
CA PHE A 8 11.45 -6.58 -11.07
C PHE A 8 12.20 -7.00 -9.80
N ARG A 9 13.53 -6.98 -9.89
CA ARG A 9 14.43 -7.31 -8.78
C ARG A 9 14.79 -6.03 -8.03
N PHE A 10 14.03 -5.75 -6.99
CA PHE A 10 14.40 -4.73 -6.02
C PHE A 10 15.13 -5.37 -4.85
N SER A 11 16.15 -4.69 -4.33
CA SER A 11 16.73 -5.00 -3.00
C SER A 11 15.64 -4.83 -1.93
N ALA A 12 15.72 -5.60 -0.84
CA ALA A 12 14.79 -5.47 0.27
C ALA A 12 14.74 -4.03 0.83
N GLN A 13 15.89 -3.34 0.88
CA GLN A 13 15.93 -1.92 1.30
C GLN A 13 15.20 -1.00 0.31
N THR A 14 15.36 -1.25 -1.00
CA THR A 14 14.67 -0.49 -2.05
C THR A 14 13.17 -0.72 -1.98
N THR A 15 12.72 -1.97 -1.82
CA THR A 15 11.31 -2.33 -1.62
C THR A 15 10.73 -1.56 -0.42
N LEU A 16 11.43 -1.54 0.73
CA LEU A 16 10.97 -0.79 1.91
C LEU A 16 10.81 0.71 1.65
N ARG A 17 11.79 1.34 0.98
CA ARG A 17 11.73 2.78 0.65
C ARG A 17 10.58 3.07 -0.30
N LEU A 18 10.47 2.29 -1.37
CA LEU A 18 9.39 2.44 -2.36
C LEU A 18 8.02 2.22 -1.73
N SER A 19 7.86 1.23 -0.86
CA SER A 19 6.60 1.00 -0.14
C SER A 19 6.21 2.20 0.74
N ARG A 20 7.18 2.79 1.47
CA ARG A 20 6.91 3.99 2.28
C ARG A 20 6.50 5.17 1.41
N ILE A 21 7.23 5.42 0.32
CA ILE A 21 6.91 6.50 -0.62
C ILE A 21 5.51 6.29 -1.22
N ALA A 22 5.19 5.07 -1.64
CA ALA A 22 3.89 4.74 -2.23
C ALA A 22 2.74 4.96 -1.24
N ILE A 23 2.88 4.49 0.01
CA ILE A 23 1.87 4.69 1.06
C ILE A 23 1.70 6.18 1.35
N VAL A 24 2.78 6.93 1.55
CA VAL A 24 2.72 8.37 1.82
C VAL A 24 2.10 9.13 0.65
N ALA A 25 2.42 8.76 -0.60
CA ALA A 25 1.88 9.42 -1.78
C ALA A 25 0.37 9.13 -1.96
N LEU A 26 -0.07 7.88 -1.74
CA LEU A 26 -1.49 7.50 -1.82
C LEU A 26 -2.32 8.19 -0.73
N TRP A 27 -1.94 7.98 0.53
CA TRP A 27 -2.70 8.50 1.66
C TRP A 27 -2.54 10.01 1.79
N GLY A 28 -1.38 10.58 1.49
CA GLY A 28 -1.16 12.02 1.43
C GLY A 28 -1.97 12.70 0.33
N GLY A 29 -2.08 12.07 -0.85
CA GLY A 29 -2.96 12.54 -1.93
C GLY A 29 -4.45 12.51 -1.54
N TYR A 30 -4.88 11.43 -0.86
CA TYR A 30 -6.24 11.27 -0.36
C TYR A 30 -6.59 12.28 0.73
N PHE A 31 -5.81 12.32 1.82
CA PHE A 31 -6.06 13.24 2.94
C PHE A 31 -5.85 14.70 2.53
N GLY A 32 -4.88 14.98 1.66
CA GLY A 32 -4.67 16.33 1.15
C GLY A 32 -5.91 16.84 0.40
N LYS A 33 -6.57 16.00 -0.40
CA LYS A 33 -7.82 16.38 -1.07
C LYS A 33 -9.00 16.52 -0.11
N PHE A 34 -8.98 15.82 1.03
CA PHE A 34 -10.01 15.88 2.05
C PHE A 34 -9.91 17.15 2.92
N PHE A 35 -8.71 17.48 3.39
CA PHE A 35 -8.48 18.60 4.30
C PHE A 35 -8.18 19.93 3.58
N LEU A 36 -7.53 19.89 2.41
CA LEU A 36 -7.30 21.10 1.63
C LEU A 36 -8.45 21.30 0.66
N GLN A 37 -9.56 21.85 1.17
CA GLN A 37 -10.52 22.61 0.36
C GLN A 37 -9.82 23.88 -0.13
N THR A 38 -8.93 23.75 -1.12
CA THR A 38 -8.14 24.86 -1.65
C THR A 38 -8.55 25.17 -3.08
N ASP A 39 -8.70 26.45 -3.38
CA ASP A 39 -8.93 26.96 -4.75
C ASP A 39 -7.64 27.04 -5.57
N ARG A 40 -6.50 26.61 -5.02
CA ARG A 40 -5.20 26.68 -5.71
C ARG A 40 -5.06 25.52 -6.70
N PRO A 41 -5.15 25.76 -8.02
CA PRO A 41 -5.14 24.68 -9.02
C PRO A 41 -3.84 23.89 -9.01
N GLY A 42 -2.70 24.54 -8.74
CA GLY A 42 -1.39 23.87 -8.69
C GLY A 42 -1.29 22.81 -7.59
N LEU A 43 -1.90 23.04 -6.43
CA LEU A 43 -1.88 22.09 -5.33
C LEU A 43 -2.78 20.89 -5.61
N LEU A 44 -3.94 21.12 -6.24
CA LEU A 44 -4.83 20.05 -6.69
C LEU A 44 -4.14 19.14 -7.72
N VAL A 45 -3.35 19.72 -8.64
CA VAL A 45 -2.56 18.95 -9.61
C VAL A 45 -1.49 18.12 -8.88
N LEU A 46 -0.76 18.71 -7.93
CA LEU A 46 0.26 17.99 -7.15
C LEU A 46 -0.34 16.77 -6.41
N LEU A 47 -1.47 16.95 -5.73
CA LEU A 47 -2.16 15.87 -5.01
C LEU A 47 -2.58 14.73 -5.95
N ARG A 48 -3.05 15.06 -7.16
CA ARG A 48 -3.37 14.06 -8.19
C ARG A 48 -2.12 13.33 -8.69
N VAL A 49 -1.02 14.04 -8.92
CA VAL A 49 0.26 13.43 -9.29
C VAL A 49 0.74 12.48 -8.20
N CYS A 50 0.62 12.85 -6.92
CA CYS A 50 0.94 11.95 -5.80
C CYS A 50 0.13 10.64 -5.85
N LEU A 51 -1.19 10.72 -6.09
CA LEU A 51 -2.04 9.53 -6.23
C LEU A 51 -1.60 8.64 -7.40
N VAL A 52 -1.28 9.24 -8.56
CA VAL A 52 -0.81 8.52 -9.75
C VAL A 52 0.53 7.85 -9.48
N VAL A 53 1.49 8.57 -8.91
CA VAL A 53 2.81 8.02 -8.55
C VAL A 53 2.66 6.88 -7.54
N GLY A 54 1.86 7.06 -6.51
CA GLY A 54 1.58 6.02 -5.51
C GLY A 54 0.94 4.77 -6.13
N THR A 55 0.02 4.96 -7.08
CA THR A 55 -0.60 3.87 -7.84
C THR A 55 0.42 3.09 -8.67
N ILE A 56 1.26 3.79 -9.45
CA ILE A 56 2.30 3.16 -10.27
C ILE A 56 3.27 2.38 -9.39
N LEU A 57 3.73 2.97 -8.29
CA LEU A 57 4.65 2.30 -7.36
C LEU A 57 4.02 1.05 -6.73
N SER A 58 2.73 1.10 -6.39
CA SER A 58 1.99 -0.06 -5.87
C SER A 58 1.99 -1.22 -6.86
N ILE A 59 1.74 -0.92 -8.14
CA ILE A 59 1.74 -1.94 -9.21
C ILE A 59 3.15 -2.51 -9.39
N LEU A 60 4.18 -1.67 -9.43
CA LEU A 60 5.57 -2.13 -9.56
C LEU A 60 6.00 -3.01 -8.38
N LEU A 61 5.62 -2.63 -7.15
CA LEU A 61 5.88 -3.44 -5.96
C LEU A 61 5.11 -4.75 -5.99
N PHE A 62 3.87 -4.74 -6.46
CA PHE A 62 3.04 -5.94 -6.63
C PHE A 62 3.57 -6.91 -7.70
N VAL A 63 4.28 -6.41 -8.71
CA VAL A 63 4.92 -7.26 -9.74
C VAL A 63 6.36 -7.62 -9.35
N SER A 64 6.90 -7.04 -8.27
CA SER A 64 8.27 -7.33 -7.84
C SER A 64 8.43 -8.73 -7.25
N ALA A 65 9.66 -9.21 -7.20
CA ALA A 65 10.02 -10.50 -6.58
C ALA A 65 9.62 -10.59 -5.09
N HIS A 66 9.41 -9.46 -4.42
CA HIS A 66 8.97 -9.40 -3.02
C HIS A 66 7.44 -9.46 -2.86
N SER A 67 6.70 -9.62 -3.96
CA SER A 67 5.25 -9.73 -3.99
C SER A 67 4.73 -11.16 -4.12
N PHE A 68 3.48 -11.36 -3.70
CA PHE A 68 2.68 -12.57 -3.81
C PHE A 68 2.82 -13.31 -5.15
N VAL A 69 2.67 -12.58 -6.27
CA VAL A 69 2.66 -13.14 -7.64
C VAL A 69 4.09 -13.50 -8.09
N GLY A 70 5.09 -12.82 -7.52
CA GLY A 70 6.50 -13.06 -7.74
C GLY A 70 6.95 -14.47 -7.38
N SER A 71 6.35 -15.03 -6.33
CA SER A 71 6.79 -16.28 -5.69
C SER A 71 5.68 -17.32 -5.57
N ALA A 72 4.54 -17.15 -6.23
CA ALA A 72 3.42 -18.09 -6.19
C ALA A 72 3.62 -19.33 -7.09
N PHE A 73 4.50 -19.26 -8.09
CA PHE A 73 4.66 -20.31 -9.10
C PHE A 73 5.72 -21.38 -8.76
N ASP A 74 6.42 -21.26 -7.64
CA ASP A 74 7.39 -22.28 -7.24
C ASP A 74 6.66 -23.46 -6.55
N HIS A 75 6.61 -24.61 -7.22
CA HIS A 75 6.03 -25.85 -6.68
C HIS A 75 6.79 -26.44 -5.47
N HIS A 76 7.90 -25.82 -5.05
CA HIS A 76 8.75 -26.24 -3.92
C HIS A 76 8.94 -25.14 -2.88
N ILE A 77 7.89 -24.39 -2.55
CA ILE A 77 7.94 -23.43 -1.42
C ILE A 77 8.15 -24.22 -0.12
N TYR A 78 9.27 -23.96 0.56
CA TYR A 78 9.54 -24.51 1.89
C TYR A 78 8.50 -24.03 2.90
N GLU A 79 8.07 -24.88 3.84
CA GLU A 79 7.04 -24.57 4.85
C GLU A 79 7.31 -23.27 5.64
N ARG A 80 8.59 -22.95 5.85
CA ARG A 80 9.03 -21.71 6.49
C ARG A 80 8.62 -20.47 5.71
N GLU A 81 8.80 -20.46 4.39
CA GLU A 81 8.42 -19.34 3.52
C GLU A 81 6.90 -19.18 3.44
N LEU A 82 6.16 -20.30 3.40
CA LEU A 82 4.71 -20.29 3.43
C LEU A 82 4.16 -19.64 4.71
N THR A 83 4.75 -19.98 5.86
CA THR A 83 4.39 -19.43 7.17
C THR A 83 4.64 -17.92 7.24
N LEU A 84 5.78 -17.46 6.73
CA LEU A 84 6.12 -16.03 6.69
C LEU A 84 5.16 -15.23 5.81
N ARG A 85 4.80 -15.78 4.65
CA ARG A 85 3.80 -15.19 3.75
C ARG A 85 2.44 -15.09 4.43
N ASN A 86 1.95 -16.17 5.02
CA ASN A 86 0.68 -16.18 5.76
C ASN A 86 0.66 -15.15 6.89
N ARG A 87 1.78 -15.00 7.61
CA ARG A 87 1.91 -13.96 8.64
C ARG A 87 1.84 -12.55 8.05
N ALA A 88 2.49 -12.30 6.92
CA ALA A 88 2.42 -11.01 6.23
C ALA A 88 0.98 -10.70 5.75
N TYR A 89 0.24 -11.69 5.26
CA TYR A 89 -1.18 -11.53 4.89
C TYR A 89 -2.05 -11.21 6.08
N PHE A 90 -1.92 -11.99 7.16
CA PHE A 90 -2.71 -11.75 8.36
C PHE A 90 -2.46 -10.34 8.90
N LYS A 91 -1.21 -9.89 8.90
CA LYS A 91 -0.85 -8.51 9.29
C LYS A 91 -1.41 -7.45 8.33
N THR A 92 -1.46 -7.74 7.03
CA THR A 92 -2.08 -6.87 6.04
C THR A 92 -3.57 -6.73 6.28
N ILE A 93 -4.28 -7.84 6.50
CA ILE A 93 -5.71 -7.85 6.82
C ILE A 93 -5.98 -7.07 8.11
N GLN A 94 -5.18 -7.29 9.17
CA GLN A 94 -5.29 -6.51 10.40
C GLN A 94 -5.15 -5.01 10.15
N CYS A 95 -4.17 -4.60 9.34
CA CYS A 95 -3.97 -3.19 8.97
C CYS A 95 -5.18 -2.63 8.21
N VAL A 96 -5.70 -3.37 7.24
CA VAL A 96 -6.88 -2.98 6.46
C VAL A 96 -8.11 -2.81 7.35
N ILE A 97 -8.36 -3.75 8.26
CA ILE A 97 -9.49 -3.67 9.21
C ILE A 97 -9.37 -2.42 10.09
N ILE A 98 -8.18 -2.14 10.62
CA ILE A 98 -7.95 -0.94 11.44
C ILE A 98 -8.26 0.33 10.63
N VAL A 99 -7.79 0.40 9.39
CA VAL A 99 -8.03 1.55 8.49
C VAL A 99 -9.50 1.68 8.14
N LEU A 100 -10.21 0.57 7.89
CA LEU A 100 -11.66 0.58 7.64
C LEU A 100 -12.45 1.09 8.84
N ILE A 101 -12.13 0.59 10.04
CA ILE A 101 -12.76 1.03 11.29
C ILE A 101 -12.48 2.53 11.50
N ALA A 102 -11.24 2.97 11.32
CA ALA A 102 -10.87 4.38 11.46
C ALA A 102 -11.61 5.27 10.44
N HIS A 103 -11.77 4.80 9.20
CA HIS A 103 -12.52 5.53 8.19
C HIS A 103 -14.02 5.61 8.52
N PHE A 104 -14.61 4.51 8.99
CA PHE A 104 -16.00 4.47 9.44
C PHE A 104 -16.26 5.49 10.56
N PHE A 105 -15.44 5.48 11.62
CA PHE A 105 -15.54 6.51 12.67
C PHE A 105 -15.31 7.92 12.15
N GLY A 106 -14.39 8.10 11.20
CA GLY A 106 -14.15 9.40 10.57
C GLY A 106 -15.37 9.93 9.80
N ILE A 107 -16.12 9.06 9.12
CA ILE A 107 -17.37 9.40 8.43
C ILE A 107 -18.43 9.83 9.45
N GLU A 108 -18.67 9.01 10.48
CA GLU A 108 -19.65 9.31 11.53
C GLU A 108 -19.38 10.66 12.19
N ILE A 109 -18.11 10.96 12.52
CA ILE A 109 -17.73 12.25 13.08
C ILE A 109 -17.98 13.40 12.09
N ALA A 110 -17.66 13.22 10.81
CA ALA A 110 -17.87 14.24 9.79
C ALA A 110 -19.36 14.54 9.57
N GLU A 111 -20.21 13.51 9.52
CA GLU A 111 -21.66 13.65 9.40
C GLU A 111 -22.26 14.32 10.64
N HIS A 112 -21.82 13.96 11.85
CA HIS A 112 -22.20 14.66 13.09
C HIS A 112 -21.81 16.14 13.09
N GLN A 113 -20.75 16.52 12.39
CA GLN A 113 -20.32 17.91 12.21
C GLN A 113 -21.04 18.62 11.04
N GLY A 114 -21.98 17.96 10.36
CA GLY A 114 -22.71 18.50 9.22
C GLY A 114 -21.90 18.55 7.92
N ILE A 115 -20.77 17.83 7.85
CA ILE A 115 -19.93 17.75 6.64
C ILE A 115 -20.49 16.66 5.74
N SER A 116 -21.09 17.05 4.60
CA SER A 116 -21.57 16.09 3.61
C SER A 116 -20.42 15.53 2.79
N LEU A 117 -20.22 14.21 2.85
CA LEU A 117 -19.18 13.51 2.09
C LEU A 117 -19.62 13.24 0.65
N VAL A 118 -18.85 13.77 -0.30
CA VAL A 118 -19.08 13.55 -1.73
C VAL A 118 -18.76 12.10 -2.10
N PRO A 119 -19.50 11.45 -3.03
CA PRO A 119 -19.24 10.07 -3.48
C PRO A 119 -17.79 9.77 -3.89
N ASN A 120 -17.07 10.79 -4.37
CA ASN A 120 -15.67 10.71 -4.75
C ASN A 120 -14.74 10.37 -3.56
N VAL A 121 -15.14 10.68 -2.32
CA VAL A 121 -14.37 10.35 -1.10
C VAL A 121 -14.30 8.83 -0.93
N TYR A 122 -15.44 8.13 -1.04
CA TYR A 122 -15.51 6.68 -0.94
C TYR A 122 -14.72 5.96 -2.03
N GLN A 123 -14.80 6.46 -3.27
CA GLN A 123 -14.04 5.91 -4.40
C GLN A 123 -12.53 6.05 -4.20
N ASN A 124 -12.06 7.24 -3.81
CA ASN A 124 -10.63 7.46 -3.57
C ASN A 124 -10.12 6.67 -2.35
N PHE A 125 -10.94 6.53 -1.30
CA PHE A 125 -10.62 5.69 -0.15
C PHE A 125 -10.49 4.22 -0.55
N GLY A 126 -11.45 3.68 -1.30
CA GLY A 126 -11.41 2.31 -1.81
C GLY A 126 -10.18 2.03 -2.67
N LEU A 127 -9.79 2.98 -3.53
CA LEU A 127 -8.55 2.92 -4.30
C LEU A 127 -7.31 2.90 -3.40
N CYS A 128 -7.22 3.79 -2.41
CA CYS A 128 -6.10 3.82 -1.48
C CYS A 128 -5.99 2.52 -0.68
N LEU A 129 -7.11 2.00 -0.22
CA LEU A 129 -7.19 0.74 0.51
C LEU A 129 -6.72 -0.43 -0.37
N PHE A 130 -7.24 -0.53 -1.60
CA PHE A 130 -6.85 -1.55 -2.58
C PHE A 130 -5.34 -1.51 -2.85
N PHE A 131 -4.77 -0.37 -3.19
CA PHE A 131 -3.33 -0.29 -3.46
C PHE A 131 -2.48 -0.54 -2.22
N THR A 132 -2.97 -0.16 -1.03
CA THR A 132 -2.31 -0.50 0.25
C THR A 132 -2.23 -2.02 0.45
N THR A 133 -3.27 -2.78 0.09
CA THR A 133 -3.23 -4.25 0.20
C THR A 133 -2.20 -4.89 -0.73
N LEU A 134 -1.87 -4.24 -1.85
CA LEU A 134 -0.81 -4.68 -2.76
C LEU A 134 0.60 -4.37 -2.21
N ILE A 135 0.76 -3.24 -1.53
CA ILE A 135 2.07 -2.79 -1.00
C ILE A 135 2.45 -3.52 0.30
N VAL A 136 1.51 -3.63 1.25
CA VAL A 136 1.82 -4.00 2.64
C VAL A 136 2.43 -5.41 2.79
N PRO A 137 1.98 -6.46 2.06
CA PRO A 137 2.62 -7.77 2.12
C PRO A 137 4.09 -7.71 1.69
N ALA A 138 4.39 -7.01 0.59
CA ALA A 138 5.75 -6.86 0.08
C ALA A 138 6.63 -6.07 1.06
N TRP A 139 6.07 -5.06 1.72
CA TRP A 139 6.74 -4.31 2.78
C TRP A 139 7.11 -5.20 3.98
N TYR A 140 6.18 -6.02 4.47
CA TYR A 140 6.44 -6.93 5.60
C TYR A 140 7.50 -7.97 5.26
N LEU A 141 7.43 -8.56 4.06
CA LEU A 141 8.42 -9.54 3.60
C LEU A 141 9.80 -8.90 3.44
N ALA A 142 9.90 -7.72 2.84
CA ALA A 142 11.17 -7.01 2.72
C ALA A 142 11.76 -6.63 4.10
N ARG A 143 10.92 -6.23 5.06
CA ARG A 143 11.35 -5.91 6.42
C ARG A 143 11.97 -7.12 7.11
N TRP A 144 11.38 -8.30 6.92
CA TRP A 144 11.89 -9.54 7.48
C TRP A 144 13.25 -9.92 6.86
N HIS A 145 13.41 -9.77 5.55
CA HIS A 145 14.69 -10.03 4.88
C HIS A 145 15.82 -9.12 5.38
N VAL A 146 15.55 -7.82 5.56
CA VAL A 146 16.55 -6.89 6.12
C VAL A 146 16.91 -7.25 7.56
N ALA A 147 15.93 -7.61 8.39
CA ALA A 147 16.19 -7.96 9.79
C ALA A 147 17.05 -9.22 9.97
N ASN A 148 17.05 -10.14 9.00
CA ASN A 148 17.87 -11.35 9.05
C ASN A 148 19.16 -11.26 8.22
N SER A 149 19.36 -10.21 7.43
CA SER A 149 20.65 -9.96 6.77
C SER A 149 21.66 -9.28 7.70
N ASP A 150 21.16 -8.65 8.77
CA ASP A 150 21.96 -7.92 9.77
C ASP A 150 22.22 -8.77 11.04
N ALA A 151 21.80 -10.04 11.06
CA ALA A 151 21.96 -11.00 12.15
C ALA A 151 22.84 -12.17 11.73
#